data_AF-A0A7J0C8X1-F1
#
_entry.id   AF-A0A7J0C8X1-F1
#
_cell.length_a   1.000
_cell.length_b   1.000
_cell.length_c   1.000
_cell.angle_alpha   90.00
_cell.angle_beta   90.00
_cell.angle_gamma   90.00
#
_symmetry.space_group_name_H-M   'P 1'
#
loop_
_entity.id
_entity.type
_entity.pdbx_description
1 polymer ?
#
loop_
_entity_poly.entity_id
_entity_poly.type
_entity_poly.pdbx_seq_one_letter_code
_entity_poly.pdbx_strand_id
1 'polypeptide(L)'
;MSSEIGANIRRERDRLRWSQARLAREVCRAAGIAGEPVGRQEVSRWETGKRTPREWLPFLAAALGVTVDTLSTPQKPAVPPLPTLADFLPEEDPLSPLESRTGRRVGIGTVDELQQRVHGLRLADDVLAGGDLIRPALRDLRRVVKLYRESTHTSDVGWQLLRQIGELAQIAGWIASDAGQHEEAERIYRLGISAARQAEDHTLAGNLAGSLAYQMSNTGREAEGLILAQAAFRDSQAEAPRKRARCIWTVWRGLTRKPEERRTGNRLYARWGKLDKL
;
A
#
# COMPACT_ATOMS: atom_id res chain seq x y z
N MET A 1 -14.96 25.50 -10.46
CA MET A 1 -16.35 25.95 -10.70
C MET A 1 -16.95 25.43 -12.01
N SER A 2 -16.62 25.94 -13.21
CA SER A 2 -17.23 25.48 -14.49
C SER A 2 -17.13 23.97 -14.73
N SER A 3 -15.93 23.41 -14.50
CA SER A 3 -15.67 21.98 -14.70
C SER A 3 -16.42 21.07 -13.72
N GLU A 4 -16.76 21.56 -12.53
CA GLU A 4 -17.42 20.77 -11.48
C GLU A 4 -18.92 20.64 -11.78
N ILE A 5 -19.55 21.72 -12.22
CA ILE A 5 -20.94 21.73 -12.69
C ILE A 5 -21.11 20.76 -13.87
N GLY A 6 -20.17 20.78 -14.82
CA GLY A 6 -20.16 19.86 -15.95
C GLY A 6 -20.08 18.39 -15.53
N ALA A 7 -19.20 18.07 -14.58
CA ALA A 7 -19.06 16.71 -14.05
C ALA A 7 -20.33 16.24 -13.31
N ASN A 8 -20.96 17.12 -12.54
CA ASN A 8 -22.22 16.83 -11.85
C ASN A 8 -23.37 16.55 -12.84
N ILE A 9 -23.50 17.35 -13.90
CA ILE A 9 -24.50 17.13 -14.96
C ILE A 9 -24.30 15.77 -15.62
N ARG A 10 -23.04 15.42 -15.97
CA ARG A 10 -22.71 14.13 -16.55
C ARG A 10 -23.11 12.98 -15.63
N ARG A 11 -22.76 13.06 -14.35
CA ARG A 11 -23.06 12.03 -13.35
C ARG A 11 -24.56 11.78 -13.22
N GLU A 12 -25.36 12.84 -13.06
CA GLU A 12 -26.82 12.67 -12.93
C GLU A 12 -27.45 12.14 -14.21
N ARG A 13 -26.95 12.56 -15.39
CA ARG A 13 -27.38 12.00 -16.66
C ARG A 13 -27.07 10.51 -16.77
N ASP A 14 -25.86 10.10 -16.38
CA ASP A 14 -25.42 8.70 -16.41
C ASP A 14 -26.19 7.85 -15.40
N ARG A 15 -26.52 8.39 -14.22
CA ARG A 15 -27.38 7.75 -13.20
C ARG A 15 -28.76 7.40 -13.76
N LEU A 16 -29.33 8.30 -14.56
CA LEU A 16 -30.59 8.10 -15.28
C LEU A 16 -30.44 7.25 -16.56
N ARG A 17 -29.21 6.87 -16.92
CA ARG A 17 -28.85 6.17 -18.18
C ARG A 17 -29.32 6.91 -19.43
N TRP A 18 -29.27 8.24 -19.41
CA TRP A 18 -29.71 9.08 -20.52
C TRP A 18 -28.55 9.40 -21.46
N SER A 19 -28.83 9.48 -22.76
CA SER A 19 -27.88 10.05 -23.72
C SER A 19 -27.86 11.59 -23.64
N GLN A 20 -26.77 12.21 -24.10
CA GLN A 20 -26.67 13.68 -24.15
C GLN A 20 -27.81 14.31 -25.00
N ALA A 21 -28.23 13.63 -26.09
CA ALA A 21 -29.35 14.07 -26.91
C ALA A 21 -30.69 13.95 -26.18
N ARG A 22 -30.86 12.93 -25.34
CA ARG A 22 -32.06 12.80 -24.49
C ARG A 22 -32.10 13.92 -23.45
N LEU A 23 -30.99 14.19 -22.77
CA LEU A 23 -30.91 15.29 -21.82
C LEU A 23 -31.25 16.64 -22.47
N ALA A 24 -30.72 16.90 -23.66
CA ALA A 24 -31.03 18.11 -24.42
C ALA A 24 -32.55 18.30 -24.65
N ARG A 25 -33.25 17.24 -25.07
CA ARG A 25 -34.71 17.26 -25.26
C ARG A 25 -35.48 17.49 -23.96
N GLU A 26 -35.08 16.83 -22.87
CA GLU A 26 -35.74 17.00 -21.58
C GLU A 26 -35.52 18.40 -20.99
N VAL A 27 -34.36 19.02 -21.25
CA VAL A 27 -34.09 20.43 -20.88
C VAL A 27 -34.98 21.39 -21.67
N CYS A 28 -35.11 21.20 -22.99
CA CYS A 28 -36.02 22.02 -23.81
C CYS A 28 -37.49 21.85 -23.36
N ARG A 29 -37.90 20.63 -23.02
CA ARG A 29 -39.23 20.35 -22.47
C ARG A 29 -39.43 21.04 -21.12
N ALA A 30 -38.45 20.97 -20.21
CA ALA A 30 -38.50 21.63 -18.91
C ALA A 30 -38.54 23.16 -19.02
N ALA A 31 -37.95 23.73 -20.08
CA ALA A 31 -37.99 25.16 -20.37
C ALA A 31 -39.30 25.63 -21.04
N GLY A 32 -40.15 24.71 -21.50
CA GLY A 32 -41.40 25.05 -22.18
C GLY A 32 -41.22 25.73 -23.54
N ILE A 33 -40.06 25.56 -24.19
CA ILE A 33 -39.74 26.24 -25.46
C ILE A 33 -40.09 25.34 -26.63
N ALA A 34 -40.88 25.88 -27.58
CA ALA A 34 -41.11 25.23 -28.87
C ALA A 34 -39.88 25.45 -29.78
N GLY A 35 -38.96 24.47 -29.81
CA GLY A 35 -37.74 24.48 -30.63
C GLY A 35 -36.62 23.60 -30.06
N GLU A 36 -35.45 23.61 -30.70
CA GLU A 36 -34.23 22.92 -30.23
C GLU A 36 -33.07 23.90 -29.88
N PRO A 37 -33.28 24.85 -28.95
CA PRO A 37 -32.23 25.80 -28.55
C PRO A 37 -31.08 25.15 -27.79
N VAL A 38 -31.27 23.92 -27.29
CA VAL A 38 -30.23 23.12 -26.65
C VAL A 38 -30.06 21.83 -27.44
N GLY A 39 -28.88 21.66 -28.05
CA GLY A 39 -28.51 20.44 -28.76
C GLY A 39 -27.59 19.52 -27.95
N ARG A 40 -27.38 18.29 -28.45
CA ARG A 40 -26.39 17.33 -27.90
C ARG A 40 -25.00 17.98 -27.72
N GLN A 41 -24.58 18.82 -28.67
CA GLN A 41 -23.27 19.46 -28.64
C GLN A 41 -23.13 20.45 -27.48
N GLU A 42 -24.20 21.15 -27.11
CA GLU A 42 -24.18 22.08 -25.97
C GLU A 42 -24.10 21.33 -24.65
N VAL A 43 -24.86 20.25 -24.51
CA VAL A 43 -24.74 19.33 -23.38
C VAL A 43 -23.30 18.80 -23.28
N SER A 44 -22.69 18.38 -24.38
CA SER A 44 -21.28 17.95 -24.38
C SER A 44 -20.31 19.06 -23.96
N ARG A 45 -20.55 20.32 -24.35
CA ARG A 45 -19.72 21.47 -23.95
C ARG A 45 -19.88 21.79 -22.46
N TRP A 46 -21.10 21.63 -21.92
CA TRP A 46 -21.35 21.78 -20.48
C TRP A 46 -20.67 20.70 -19.67
N GLU A 47 -20.82 19.42 -20.05
CA GLU A 47 -20.21 18.31 -19.31
C GLU A 47 -18.69 18.30 -19.33
N THR A 48 -18.08 18.85 -20.38
CA THR A 48 -16.62 18.98 -20.49
C THR A 48 -16.08 20.25 -19.83
N GLY A 49 -16.96 21.07 -19.23
CA GLY A 49 -16.57 22.34 -18.58
C GLY A 49 -16.16 23.44 -19.57
N LYS A 50 -16.28 23.20 -20.88
CA LYS A 50 -15.98 24.18 -21.94
C LYS A 50 -16.94 25.37 -21.93
N ARG A 51 -18.15 25.20 -21.39
CA ARG A 51 -19.14 26.27 -21.20
C ARG A 51 -19.93 26.04 -19.92
N THR A 52 -20.24 27.11 -19.19
CA THR A 52 -21.11 27.03 -18.00
C THR A 52 -22.56 27.28 -18.39
N PRO A 53 -23.51 26.38 -18.07
CA PRO A 53 -24.92 26.54 -18.38
C PRO A 53 -25.64 27.50 -17.41
N ARG A 54 -25.24 28.78 -17.34
CA ARG A 54 -25.78 29.73 -16.34
C ARG A 54 -27.31 29.87 -16.41
N GLU A 55 -27.84 30.16 -17.59
CA GLU A 55 -29.27 30.36 -17.82
C GLU A 55 -30.05 29.03 -17.89
N TRP A 56 -29.34 27.94 -18.19
CA TRP A 56 -29.93 26.61 -18.37
C TRP A 56 -29.91 25.74 -17.11
N LEU A 57 -29.22 26.17 -16.05
CA LEU A 57 -29.05 25.45 -14.79
C LEU A 57 -30.39 25.06 -14.13
N PRO A 58 -31.40 25.95 -14.01
CA PRO A 58 -32.69 25.58 -13.43
C PRO A 58 -33.40 24.49 -14.23
N PHE A 59 -33.34 24.57 -15.57
CA PHE A 59 -33.98 23.59 -16.45
C PHE A 59 -33.23 22.25 -16.50
N LEU A 60 -31.89 22.28 -16.39
CA LEU A 60 -31.06 21.09 -16.20
C LEU A 60 -31.39 20.38 -14.89
N ALA A 61 -31.51 21.13 -13.79
CA ALA A 61 -31.89 20.60 -12.49
C ALA A 61 -33.28 19.96 -12.54
N ALA A 62 -34.26 20.66 -13.12
CA ALA A 62 -35.62 20.17 -13.31
C ALA A 62 -35.67 18.90 -14.18
N ALA A 63 -34.96 18.89 -15.33
CA ALA A 63 -34.91 17.75 -16.24
C ALA A 63 -34.27 16.51 -15.59
N LEU A 64 -33.26 16.71 -14.74
CA LEU A 64 -32.54 15.63 -14.04
C LEU A 64 -33.22 15.22 -12.72
N GLY A 65 -34.28 15.91 -12.29
CA GLY A 65 -34.97 15.65 -11.03
C GLY A 65 -34.12 15.94 -9.79
N VAL A 66 -33.20 16.91 -9.87
CA VAL A 66 -32.31 17.32 -8.78
C VAL A 66 -32.42 18.83 -8.53
N THR A 67 -31.82 19.33 -7.45
CA THR A 67 -31.78 20.77 -7.17
C THR A 67 -30.62 21.45 -7.91
N VAL A 68 -30.72 22.77 -8.13
CA VAL A 68 -29.60 23.56 -8.66
C VAL A 68 -28.38 23.48 -7.75
N ASP A 69 -28.60 23.39 -6.44
CA ASP A 69 -27.55 23.20 -5.45
C ASP A 69 -26.80 21.87 -5.66
N THR A 70 -27.52 20.78 -5.96
CA THR A 70 -26.90 19.47 -6.28
C THR A 70 -25.98 19.54 -7.50
N LEU A 71 -26.33 20.34 -8.51
CA LEU A 71 -25.48 20.54 -9.69
C LEU A 71 -24.32 21.50 -9.44
N SER A 72 -24.45 22.40 -8.47
CA SER A 72 -23.47 23.47 -8.19
C SER A 72 -22.46 23.10 -7.11
N THR A 73 -22.83 22.22 -6.18
CA THR A 73 -21.97 21.79 -5.07
C THR A 73 -20.83 20.92 -5.60
N PRO A 74 -19.56 21.25 -5.28
CA PRO A 74 -18.41 20.43 -5.66
C PRO A 74 -18.52 19.06 -4.99
N GLN A 75 -18.78 18.01 -5.77
CA GLN A 75 -18.63 16.66 -5.26
C GLN A 75 -17.17 16.27 -5.31
N LYS A 76 -16.58 16.06 -4.13
CA LYS A 76 -15.29 15.38 -4.02
C LYS A 76 -15.48 13.99 -4.64
N PRO A 77 -14.73 13.62 -5.69
CA PRO A 77 -14.82 12.26 -6.21
C PRO A 77 -14.56 11.31 -5.03
N ALA A 78 -15.40 10.29 -4.89
CA ALA A 78 -15.17 9.21 -3.95
C ALA A 78 -13.93 8.44 -4.42
N VAL A 79 -12.74 8.95 -4.07
CA VAL A 79 -11.50 8.20 -4.21
C VAL A 79 -11.64 7.07 -3.19
N PRO A 80 -11.61 5.79 -3.62
CA PRO A 80 -11.61 4.68 -2.67
C PRO A 80 -10.49 4.90 -1.65
N PRO A 81 -10.69 4.52 -0.38
CA PRO A 81 -9.66 4.67 0.62
C PRO A 81 -8.39 4.01 0.10
N LEU A 82 -7.27 4.75 0.17
CA LEU A 82 -6.00 4.22 -0.28
C LEU A 82 -5.64 3.01 0.59
N PRO A 83 -5.06 1.95 0.02
CA PRO A 83 -4.70 0.77 0.78
C PRO A 83 -3.67 1.13 1.87
N THR A 84 -3.79 0.39 2.96
CA THR A 84 -2.95 0.37 4.16
C THR A 84 -2.02 -0.84 4.10
N LEU A 85 -1.04 -0.92 5.02
CA LEU A 85 -0.21 -2.13 5.12
C LEU A 85 -1.00 -3.39 5.45
N ALA A 86 -2.17 -3.27 6.09
CA ALA A 86 -3.02 -4.42 6.42
C ALA A 86 -3.52 -5.14 5.17
N ASP A 87 -3.83 -4.38 4.12
CA ASP A 87 -4.39 -4.91 2.86
C ASP A 87 -3.39 -5.79 2.09
N PHE A 88 -2.11 -5.81 2.52
CA PHE A 88 -1.05 -6.62 1.92
C PHE A 88 -0.68 -7.86 2.75
N LEU A 89 -1.34 -8.06 3.89
CA LEU A 89 -1.12 -9.22 4.75
C LEU A 89 -2.07 -10.38 4.37
N PRO A 90 -1.70 -11.64 4.66
CA PRO A 90 -2.62 -12.76 4.50
C PRO A 90 -3.89 -12.56 5.34
N GLU A 91 -5.03 -13.06 4.85
CA GLU A 91 -6.34 -12.97 5.53
C GLU A 91 -6.34 -13.68 6.89
N GLU A 92 -5.68 -14.84 6.96
CA GLU A 92 -5.41 -15.54 8.21
C GLU A 92 -4.13 -14.99 8.86
N ASP A 93 -4.17 -14.68 10.16
CA ASP A 93 -2.97 -14.26 10.88
C ASP A 93 -2.04 -15.47 11.15
N PRO A 94 -0.88 -15.56 10.48
CA PRO A 94 0.04 -16.69 10.63
C PRO A 94 0.65 -16.79 12.03
N LEU A 95 0.51 -15.74 12.84
CA LEU A 95 1.03 -15.64 14.20
C LEU A 95 -0.02 -15.90 15.27
N SER A 96 -1.28 -16.14 14.91
CA SER A 96 -2.34 -16.42 15.88
C SER A 96 -1.92 -17.55 16.84
N PRO A 97 -1.96 -17.29 18.16
CA PRO A 97 -1.61 -18.30 19.16
C PRO A 97 -2.50 -19.53 19.08
N LEU A 98 -1.97 -20.70 19.44
CA LEU A 98 -2.78 -21.91 19.52
C LEU A 98 -3.62 -21.92 20.80
N GLU A 99 -4.87 -22.41 20.71
CA GLU A 99 -5.80 -22.52 21.84
C GLU A 99 -5.24 -23.38 22.99
N SER A 100 -4.49 -24.44 22.64
CA SER A 100 -3.76 -25.29 23.59
C SER A 100 -2.25 -25.00 23.55
N ARG A 101 -1.77 -24.11 24.42
CA ARG A 101 -0.32 -23.88 24.62
C ARG A 101 0.26 -25.00 25.47
N THR A 102 0.93 -25.96 24.83
CA THR A 102 1.56 -27.12 25.50
C THR A 102 3.04 -26.89 25.81
N GLY A 103 3.61 -25.74 25.44
CA GLY A 103 5.03 -25.43 25.56
C GLY A 103 5.50 -24.95 26.95
N ARG A 104 6.80 -25.13 27.23
CA ARG A 104 7.51 -24.57 28.40
C ARG A 104 7.34 -23.04 28.45
N ARG A 105 7.24 -22.46 29.65
CA ARG A 105 7.22 -21.00 29.83
C ARG A 105 8.52 -20.39 29.28
N VAL A 106 8.39 -19.44 28.37
CA VAL A 106 9.52 -18.70 27.78
C VAL A 106 9.69 -17.39 28.53
N GLY A 107 10.94 -17.08 28.88
CA GLY A 107 11.33 -15.87 29.60
C GLY A 107 12.33 -15.02 28.82
N ILE A 108 12.74 -13.91 29.42
CA ILE A 108 13.61 -12.91 28.78
C ILE A 108 14.95 -13.49 28.29
N GLY A 109 15.56 -14.45 29.01
CA GLY A 109 16.83 -15.05 28.57
C GLY A 109 16.76 -15.74 27.20
N THR A 110 15.60 -16.29 26.82
CA THR A 110 15.41 -16.83 25.47
C THR A 110 15.40 -15.72 24.42
N VAL A 111 14.84 -14.56 24.74
CA VAL A 111 14.85 -13.39 23.87
C VAL A 111 16.28 -12.88 23.68
N ASP A 112 17.07 -12.81 24.75
CA ASP A 112 18.47 -12.37 24.68
C ASP A 112 19.31 -13.27 23.76
N GLU A 113 19.15 -14.60 23.88
CA GLU A 113 19.79 -15.56 22.96
C GLU A 113 19.37 -15.34 21.49
N LEU A 114 18.10 -15.03 21.25
CA LEU A 114 17.58 -14.76 19.90
C LEU A 114 18.14 -13.45 19.34
N GLN A 115 18.22 -12.40 20.15
CA GLN A 115 18.82 -11.13 19.76
C GLN A 115 20.28 -11.31 19.35
N GLN A 116 21.06 -12.08 20.12
CA GLN A 116 22.44 -12.40 19.78
C GLN A 116 22.55 -13.17 18.46
N ARG A 117 21.65 -14.13 18.21
CA ARG A 117 21.60 -14.87 16.94
C ARG A 117 21.25 -13.98 15.75
N VAL A 118 20.25 -13.09 15.90
CA VAL A 118 19.87 -12.12 14.87
C VAL A 118 21.05 -11.21 14.54
N HIS A 119 21.73 -10.70 15.57
CA HIS A 119 22.93 -9.88 15.39
C HIS A 119 24.04 -10.65 14.66
N GLY A 120 24.31 -11.89 15.06
CA GLY A 120 25.28 -12.76 14.39
C GLY A 120 24.94 -13.04 12.92
N LEU A 121 23.66 -13.27 12.60
CA LEU A 121 23.21 -13.47 11.22
C LEU A 121 23.39 -12.21 10.36
N ARG A 122 23.14 -11.01 10.91
CA ARG A 122 23.39 -9.75 10.19
C ARG A 122 24.87 -9.57 9.87
N LEU A 123 25.73 -9.76 10.86
CA LEU A 123 27.18 -9.66 10.66
C LEU A 123 27.68 -10.70 9.66
N ALA A 124 27.13 -11.91 9.69
CA ALA A 124 27.49 -12.97 8.75
C ALA A 124 27.05 -12.64 7.32
N ASP A 125 25.87 -12.04 7.15
CA ASP A 125 25.34 -11.62 5.84
C ASP A 125 26.13 -10.44 5.23
N ASP A 126 26.88 -9.70 6.04
CA ASP A 126 27.81 -8.67 5.55
C ASP A 126 29.11 -9.25 5.00
N VAL A 127 29.47 -10.49 5.39
CA VAL A 127 30.77 -11.11 5.08
C VAL A 127 30.65 -12.29 4.12
N LEU A 128 29.57 -13.05 4.18
CA LEU A 128 29.35 -14.28 3.40
C LEU A 128 28.42 -14.01 2.21
N ALA A 129 28.77 -14.55 1.03
CA ALA A 129 27.85 -14.56 -0.11
C ALA A 129 26.61 -15.39 0.26
N GLY A 130 25.41 -14.78 0.21
CA GLY A 130 24.18 -15.18 0.93
C GLY A 130 23.62 -16.61 0.79
N GLY A 131 24.26 -17.53 0.07
CA GLY A 131 23.79 -18.92 -0.09
C GLY A 131 23.82 -19.76 1.20
N ASP A 132 24.83 -19.59 2.06
CA ASP A 132 25.02 -20.44 3.25
C ASP A 132 24.17 -20.02 4.47
N LEU A 133 23.58 -18.81 4.43
CA LEU A 133 22.85 -18.22 5.55
C LEU A 133 21.34 -18.41 5.50
N ILE A 134 20.79 -18.78 4.34
CA ILE A 134 19.34 -18.95 4.18
C ILE A 134 18.79 -20.06 5.09
N ARG A 135 19.48 -21.21 5.17
CA ARG A 135 19.03 -22.35 5.98
C ARG A 135 19.04 -22.04 7.48
N PRO A 136 20.13 -21.49 8.05
CA PRO A 136 20.14 -21.01 9.44
C PRO A 136 19.04 -19.97 9.72
N ALA A 137 18.88 -18.96 8.86
CA ALA A 137 17.90 -17.90 9.05
C ALA A 137 16.45 -18.43 9.05
N LEU A 138 16.11 -19.29 8.08
CA LEU A 138 14.78 -19.91 8.00
C LEU A 138 14.51 -20.85 9.20
N ARG A 139 15.51 -21.61 9.64
CA ARG A 139 15.39 -22.47 10.82
C ARG A 139 15.08 -21.65 12.06
N ASP A 140 15.82 -20.57 12.28
CA ASP A 140 15.66 -19.73 13.46
C ASP A 140 14.34 -18.94 13.40
N LEU A 141 13.92 -18.48 12.22
CA LEU A 141 12.59 -17.88 12.00
C LEU A 141 11.46 -18.87 12.38
N ARG A 142 11.49 -20.10 11.85
CA ARG A 142 10.49 -21.13 12.18
C ARG A 142 10.47 -21.45 13.68
N ARG A 143 11.65 -21.53 14.30
CA ARG A 143 11.77 -21.79 15.74
C ARG A 143 11.11 -20.68 16.55
N VAL A 144 11.35 -19.42 16.20
CA VAL A 144 10.83 -18.29 16.96
C VAL A 144 9.32 -18.10 16.76
N VAL A 145 8.80 -18.35 15.56
CA VAL A 145 7.35 -18.39 15.30
C VAL A 145 6.70 -19.49 16.14
N LYS A 146 7.31 -20.67 16.20
CA LYS A 146 6.83 -21.78 17.04
C LYS A 146 6.81 -21.39 18.52
N LEU A 147 7.88 -20.76 19.02
CA LEU A 147 7.95 -20.29 20.40
C LEU A 147 6.82 -19.29 20.70
N TYR A 148 6.59 -18.31 19.82
CA TYR A 148 5.52 -17.33 20.01
C TYR A 148 4.12 -17.99 20.06
N ARG A 149 3.85 -18.93 19.14
CA ARG A 149 2.50 -19.52 18.99
C ARG A 149 2.17 -20.59 20.03
N GLU A 150 3.16 -21.37 20.47
CA GLU A 150 2.94 -22.58 21.26
C GLU A 150 3.33 -22.45 22.74
N SER A 151 4.15 -21.46 23.10
CA SER A 151 4.62 -21.28 24.49
C SER A 151 3.74 -20.32 25.28
N THR A 152 3.80 -20.42 26.61
CA THR A 152 3.25 -19.39 27.50
C THR A 152 4.32 -18.34 27.81
N HIS A 153 4.00 -17.07 27.60
CA HIS A 153 4.90 -15.94 27.81
C HIS A 153 4.13 -14.75 28.37
N THR A 154 4.83 -13.81 29.01
CA THR A 154 4.24 -12.50 29.37
C THR A 154 4.00 -11.66 28.13
N SER A 155 3.23 -10.57 28.26
CA SER A 155 3.02 -9.61 27.18
C SER A 155 4.35 -9.04 26.66
N ASP A 156 5.25 -8.63 27.57
CA ASP A 156 6.56 -8.07 27.21
C ASP A 156 7.44 -9.06 26.43
N VAL A 157 7.46 -10.33 26.85
CA VAL A 157 8.21 -11.39 26.15
C VAL A 157 7.58 -11.66 24.78
N GLY A 158 6.24 -11.67 24.69
CA GLY A 158 5.53 -11.81 23.43
C GLY A 158 5.85 -10.70 22.43
N TRP A 159 5.87 -9.45 22.90
CA TRP A 159 6.23 -8.27 22.12
C TRP A 159 7.66 -8.37 21.56
N GLN A 160 8.61 -8.78 22.40
CA GLN A 160 9.99 -8.95 21.95
C GLN A 160 10.17 -10.13 21.00
N LEU A 161 9.43 -11.24 21.19
CA LEU A 161 9.42 -12.36 20.25
C LEU A 161 8.90 -11.93 18.87
N LEU A 162 7.81 -11.16 18.81
CA LEU A 162 7.28 -10.59 17.56
C LEU A 162 8.32 -9.71 16.85
N ARG A 163 9.04 -8.86 17.61
CA ARG A 163 10.17 -8.09 17.06
C ARG A 163 11.25 -9.00 16.48
N GLN A 164 11.63 -10.08 17.16
CA GLN A 164 12.61 -11.04 16.63
C GLN A 164 12.10 -11.78 15.38
N ILE A 165 10.80 -12.10 15.29
CA ILE A 165 10.19 -12.65 14.07
C ILE A 165 10.39 -11.68 12.91
N GLY A 166 10.06 -10.41 13.10
CA GLY A 166 10.22 -9.38 12.06
C GLY A 166 11.67 -9.22 11.60
N GLU A 167 12.64 -9.25 12.53
CA GLU A 167 14.05 -9.10 12.20
C GLU A 167 14.63 -10.32 11.46
N LEU A 168 14.26 -11.53 11.87
CA LEU A 168 14.64 -12.75 11.16
C LEU A 168 13.98 -12.83 9.77
N ALA A 169 12.73 -12.39 9.66
CA ALA A 169 12.02 -12.31 8.39
C ALA A 169 12.70 -11.32 7.43
N GLN A 170 13.21 -10.19 7.93
CA GLN A 170 13.93 -9.22 7.10
C GLN A 170 15.20 -9.84 6.48
N ILE A 171 15.96 -10.59 7.28
CA ILE A 171 17.19 -11.26 6.82
C ILE A 171 16.84 -12.39 5.84
N ALA A 172 15.95 -13.30 6.25
CA ALA A 172 15.58 -14.46 5.45
C ALA A 172 14.90 -14.07 4.13
N GLY A 173 14.03 -13.06 4.15
CA GLY A 173 13.36 -12.54 2.96
C GLY A 173 14.35 -11.89 1.99
N TRP A 174 15.35 -11.17 2.50
CA TRP A 174 16.39 -10.57 1.66
C TRP A 174 17.23 -11.64 0.97
N ILE A 175 17.71 -12.62 1.72
CA ILE A 175 18.51 -13.72 1.18
C ILE A 175 17.71 -14.54 0.16
N ALA A 176 16.44 -14.85 0.45
CA ALA A 176 15.56 -15.55 -0.49
C ALA A 176 15.34 -14.76 -1.78
N SER A 177 15.15 -13.43 -1.68
CA SER A 177 15.02 -12.54 -2.83
C SER A 177 16.29 -12.53 -3.68
N ASP A 178 17.47 -12.41 -3.07
CA ASP A 178 18.77 -12.43 -3.76
C ASP A 178 19.05 -13.79 -4.42
N ALA A 179 18.53 -14.88 -3.85
CA ALA A 179 18.57 -16.22 -4.44
C ALA A 179 17.52 -16.46 -5.53
N GLY A 180 16.72 -15.46 -5.90
CA GLY A 180 15.67 -15.57 -6.92
C GLY A 180 14.39 -16.29 -6.47
N GLN A 181 14.29 -16.64 -5.18
CA GLN A 181 13.12 -17.33 -4.60
C GLN A 181 12.04 -16.32 -4.21
N HIS A 182 11.54 -15.55 -5.18
CA HIS A 182 10.70 -14.37 -4.95
C HIS A 182 9.37 -14.67 -4.25
N GLU A 183 8.74 -15.80 -4.53
CA GLU A 183 7.49 -16.22 -3.87
C GLU A 183 7.73 -16.51 -2.37
N GLU A 184 8.82 -17.21 -2.04
CA GLU A 184 9.17 -17.51 -0.65
C GLU A 184 9.56 -16.23 0.09
N ALA A 185 10.35 -15.36 -0.54
CA ALA A 185 10.69 -14.05 0.00
C ALA A 185 9.44 -13.21 0.30
N GLU A 186 8.45 -13.19 -0.59
CA GLU A 186 7.18 -12.48 -0.38
C GLU A 186 6.39 -13.02 0.82
N ARG A 187 6.30 -14.35 0.97
CA ARG A 187 5.67 -14.97 2.15
C ARG A 187 6.38 -14.57 3.44
N ILE A 188 7.71 -14.62 3.44
CA ILE A 188 8.53 -14.25 4.60
C ILE A 188 8.38 -12.77 4.95
N TYR A 189 8.42 -11.88 3.95
CA TYR A 189 8.23 -10.46 4.18
C TYR A 189 6.85 -10.15 4.77
N ARG A 190 5.78 -10.75 4.24
CA ARG A 190 4.41 -10.57 4.80
C ARG A 190 4.31 -11.05 6.24
N LEU A 191 4.89 -12.20 6.57
CA LEU A 191 4.97 -12.70 7.95
C LEU A 191 5.67 -11.68 8.86
N GLY A 192 6.80 -11.14 8.41
CA GLY A 192 7.54 -10.11 9.15
C GLY A 192 6.74 -8.83 9.34
N ILE A 193 6.03 -8.36 8.30
CA ILE A 193 5.21 -7.14 8.38
C ILE A 193 4.09 -7.35 9.40
N SER A 194 3.43 -8.52 9.40
CA SER A 194 2.43 -8.87 10.43
C SER A 194 3.04 -8.81 11.82
N ALA A 195 4.19 -9.46 12.03
CA ALA A 195 4.88 -9.49 13.32
C ALA A 195 5.27 -8.09 13.82
N ALA A 196 5.85 -7.27 12.94
CA ALA A 196 6.28 -5.92 13.28
C ALA A 196 5.10 -5.01 13.61
N ARG A 197 3.96 -5.16 12.92
CA ARG A 197 2.73 -4.40 13.21
C ARG A 197 2.10 -4.82 14.54
N GLN A 198 2.05 -6.12 14.84
CA GLN A 198 1.59 -6.61 16.15
C GLN A 198 2.51 -6.17 17.29
N ALA A 199 3.80 -5.98 17.02
CA ALA A 199 4.77 -5.39 17.95
C ALA A 199 4.80 -3.85 17.91
N GLU A 200 3.91 -3.17 17.18
CA GLU A 200 3.91 -1.70 17.06
C GLU A 200 5.25 -1.10 16.58
N ASP A 201 6.13 -1.92 15.96
CA ASP A 201 7.40 -1.48 15.40
C ASP A 201 7.19 -1.04 13.94
N HIS A 202 6.61 0.16 13.80
CA HIS A 202 6.33 0.77 12.50
C HIS A 202 7.60 0.97 11.64
N THR A 203 8.76 1.09 12.29
CA THR A 203 10.05 1.23 11.61
C THR A 203 10.45 -0.08 10.93
N LEU A 204 10.35 -1.19 11.64
CA LEU A 204 10.62 -2.53 11.10
C LEU A 204 9.58 -2.91 10.04
N ALA A 205 8.29 -2.62 10.27
CA ALA A 205 7.22 -2.86 9.31
C ALA A 205 7.48 -2.12 7.98
N GLY A 206 7.89 -0.85 8.05
CA GLY A 206 8.25 -0.06 6.88
C GLY A 206 9.46 -0.63 6.12
N ASN A 207 10.50 -1.10 6.82
CA ASN A 207 11.67 -1.70 6.19
C ASN A 207 11.34 -2.97 5.41
N LEU A 208 10.55 -3.87 6.04
CA LEU A 208 10.09 -5.10 5.42
C LEU A 208 9.21 -4.84 4.20
N ALA A 209 8.24 -3.93 4.33
CA ALA A 209 7.35 -3.55 3.23
C ALA A 209 8.11 -2.87 2.08
N GLY A 210 9.08 -2.02 2.38
CA GLY A 210 9.93 -1.40 1.35
C GLY A 210 10.85 -2.40 0.66
N SER A 211 11.32 -3.45 1.36
CA SER A 211 12.09 -4.55 0.77
C SER A 211 11.23 -5.40 -0.18
N LEU A 212 10.00 -5.71 0.23
CA LEU A 212 9.05 -6.42 -0.63
C LEU A 212 8.65 -5.57 -1.85
N ALA A 213 8.38 -4.28 -1.65
CA ALA A 213 8.08 -3.35 -2.73
C ALA A 213 9.23 -3.23 -3.74
N TYR A 214 10.48 -3.22 -3.24
CA TYR A 214 11.68 -3.27 -4.08
C TYR A 214 11.69 -4.53 -4.95
N GLN A 215 11.49 -5.71 -4.35
CA GLN A 215 11.42 -6.98 -5.09
C GLN A 215 10.34 -6.92 -6.17
N MET A 216 9.09 -6.59 -5.81
CA MET A 216 7.96 -6.49 -6.74
C MET A 216 8.27 -5.58 -7.93
N SER A 217 8.95 -4.45 -7.67
CA SER A 217 9.35 -3.50 -8.71
C SER A 217 10.43 -4.03 -9.67
N ASN A 218 11.17 -5.06 -9.28
CA ASN A 218 12.20 -5.69 -10.12
C ASN A 218 11.72 -7.00 -10.77
N THR A 219 10.59 -7.55 -10.32
CA THR A 219 10.00 -8.81 -10.83
C THR A 219 8.75 -8.59 -11.69
N GLY A 220 8.55 -7.38 -12.23
CA GLY A 220 7.44 -7.06 -13.15
C GLY A 220 6.14 -6.58 -12.50
N ARG A 221 6.09 -6.45 -11.17
CA ARG A 221 4.92 -5.98 -10.39
C ARG A 221 5.13 -4.55 -9.87
N GLU A 222 5.58 -3.65 -10.75
CA GLU A 222 5.95 -2.26 -10.40
C GLU A 222 4.80 -1.47 -9.78
N ALA A 223 3.59 -1.59 -10.33
CA ALA A 223 2.41 -0.89 -9.82
C ALA A 223 2.05 -1.33 -8.40
N GLU A 224 2.05 -2.64 -8.14
CA GLU A 224 1.77 -3.20 -6.81
C GLU A 224 2.84 -2.80 -5.79
N GLY A 225 4.12 -2.86 -6.17
CA GLY A 225 5.22 -2.42 -5.34
C GLY A 225 5.12 -0.93 -4.96
N LEU A 226 4.70 -0.08 -5.90
CA LEU A 226 4.48 1.35 -5.63
C LEU A 226 3.35 1.56 -4.61
N ILE A 227 2.23 0.85 -4.76
CA ILE A 227 1.10 0.94 -3.83
C ILE A 227 1.52 0.48 -2.43
N LEU A 228 2.25 -0.64 -2.32
CA LEU A 228 2.77 -1.14 -1.05
C LEU A 228 3.73 -0.14 -0.38
N ALA A 229 4.64 0.46 -1.15
CA ALA A 229 5.57 1.45 -0.62
C ALA A 229 4.86 2.73 -0.11
N GLN A 230 3.80 3.15 -0.79
CA GLN A 230 2.97 4.28 -0.34
C GLN A 230 2.17 3.93 0.93
N ALA A 231 1.64 2.71 1.01
CA ALA A 231 0.96 2.22 2.20
C ALA A 231 1.91 2.18 3.41
N ALA A 232 3.12 1.64 3.22
CA ALA A 232 4.18 1.61 4.23
C ALA A 232 4.60 3.01 4.69
N PHE A 233 4.74 3.95 3.76
CA PHE A 233 5.10 5.33 4.08
C PHE A 233 4.04 6.00 4.95
N ARG A 234 2.76 5.78 4.65
CA ARG A 234 1.64 6.33 5.43
C ARG A 234 1.50 5.71 6.81
N ASP A 235 1.75 4.40 6.94
CA ASP A 235 1.69 3.67 8.22
C ASP A 235 2.92 3.96 9.11
N SER A 236 4.01 4.49 8.54
CA SER A 236 5.20 4.87 9.30
C SER A 236 4.99 6.18 10.05
N GLN A 237 5.26 6.22 11.35
CA GLN A 237 5.23 7.46 12.15
C GLN A 237 6.46 8.36 11.90
N ALA A 238 6.36 9.64 12.25
CA ALA A 238 7.30 10.72 11.85
C ALA A 238 8.77 10.52 12.26
N GLU A 239 9.07 9.62 13.21
CA GLU A 239 10.35 9.56 13.92
C GLU A 239 11.48 8.74 13.27
N ALA A 240 11.29 8.08 12.11
CA ALA A 240 12.32 7.19 11.55
C ALA A 240 12.82 7.56 10.13
N PRO A 241 13.69 8.59 9.96
CA PRO A 241 14.16 9.05 8.64
C PRO A 241 14.95 8.02 7.82
N ARG A 242 15.78 7.19 8.46
CA ARG A 242 16.75 6.31 7.77
C ARG A 242 16.08 5.12 7.08
N LYS A 243 15.19 4.40 7.77
CA LYS A 243 14.47 3.24 7.21
C LYS A 243 13.25 3.62 6.35
N ARG A 244 12.76 4.87 6.45
CA ARG A 244 11.80 5.48 5.50
C ARG A 244 12.42 5.70 4.11
N ALA A 245 13.74 5.85 4.00
CA ALA A 245 14.44 6.07 2.74
C ALA A 245 14.14 4.96 1.71
N ARG A 246 13.93 3.73 2.20
CA ARG A 246 13.64 2.55 1.38
C ARG A 246 12.25 2.63 0.73
N CYS A 247 11.21 3.02 1.48
CA CYS A 247 9.88 3.30 0.91
C CYS A 247 9.90 4.51 -0.02
N ILE A 248 10.57 5.60 0.39
CA ILE A 248 10.70 6.84 -0.40
C ILE A 248 11.38 6.56 -1.75
N TRP A 249 12.39 5.70 -1.78
CA TRP A 249 13.08 5.33 -3.02
C TRP A 249 12.19 4.54 -3.97
N THR A 250 11.44 3.54 -3.49
CA THR A 250 10.53 2.77 -4.36
C THR A 250 9.40 3.66 -4.90
N VAL A 251 8.90 4.59 -4.06
CA VAL A 251 7.94 5.61 -4.50
C VAL A 251 8.55 6.55 -5.55
N TRP A 252 9.76 7.04 -5.32
CA TRP A 252 10.47 7.90 -6.27
C TRP A 252 10.74 7.19 -7.62
N ARG A 253 11.09 5.90 -7.58
CA ARG A 253 11.32 5.06 -8.78
C ARG A 253 10.06 4.87 -9.62
N GLY A 254 8.92 4.60 -8.97
CA GLY A 254 7.63 4.48 -9.67
C GLY A 254 7.19 5.79 -10.33
N LEU A 255 7.64 6.94 -9.80
CA LEU A 255 7.37 8.26 -10.36
C LEU A 255 8.37 8.69 -11.46
N THR A 256 9.58 8.13 -11.49
CA THR A 256 10.60 8.47 -12.50
C THR A 256 10.37 7.68 -13.79
N ARG A 257 10.16 8.39 -14.90
CA ARG A 257 9.86 7.79 -16.23
C ARG A 257 11.08 7.38 -17.04
N LYS A 258 12.30 7.77 -16.64
CA LYS A 258 13.52 7.54 -17.44
C LYS A 258 14.29 6.28 -17.00
N PRO A 259 14.56 5.32 -17.92
CA PRO A 259 15.24 4.05 -17.59
C PRO A 259 16.68 4.20 -17.06
N GLU A 260 17.41 5.21 -17.50
CA GLU A 260 18.79 5.48 -17.10
C GLU A 260 18.92 5.96 -15.64
N GLU A 261 18.01 6.85 -15.20
CA GLU A 261 17.92 7.33 -13.82
C GLU A 261 17.52 6.19 -12.86
N ARG A 262 16.65 5.27 -13.33
CA ARG A 262 16.30 4.05 -12.61
C ARG A 262 17.50 3.12 -12.40
N ARG A 263 18.36 2.92 -13.41
CA ARG A 263 19.56 2.06 -13.30
C ARG A 263 20.59 2.60 -12.31
N THR A 264 20.83 3.91 -12.32
CA THR A 264 21.74 4.57 -11.38
C THR A 264 21.19 4.55 -9.96
N GLY A 265 19.89 4.82 -9.80
CA GLY A 265 19.17 4.69 -8.52
C GLY A 265 19.21 3.26 -7.97
N ASN A 266 19.05 2.24 -8.81
CA ASN A 266 19.13 0.82 -8.40
C ASN A 266 20.50 0.43 -7.85
N ARG A 267 21.59 0.92 -8.45
CA ARG A 267 22.97 0.67 -7.94
C ARG A 267 23.21 1.37 -6.61
N LEU A 268 22.75 2.63 -6.47
CA LEU A 268 22.86 3.38 -5.21
C LEU A 268 22.02 2.74 -4.11
N TYR A 269 20.83 2.25 -4.43
CA TYR A 269 19.94 1.57 -3.49
C TYR A 269 20.43 0.18 -3.08
N ALA A 270 20.93 -0.63 -4.02
CA ALA A 270 21.57 -1.91 -3.69
C ALA A 270 22.79 -1.70 -2.78
N ARG A 271 23.53 -0.60 -2.99
CA ARG A 271 24.62 -0.18 -2.11
C ARG A 271 24.12 0.35 -0.76
N TRP A 272 23.02 1.10 -0.72
CA TRP A 272 22.37 1.57 0.51
C TRP A 272 21.75 0.43 1.33
N GLY A 273 21.14 -0.58 0.70
CA GLY A 273 20.64 -1.79 1.36
C GLY A 273 21.73 -2.64 2.00
N LYS A 274 22.99 -2.48 1.54
CA LYS A 274 24.18 -3.01 2.21
C LYS A 274 24.70 -2.10 3.33
N LEU A 275 24.34 -0.81 3.34
CA LEU A 275 24.76 0.18 4.35
C LEU A 275 23.75 0.34 5.50
N ASP A 276 22.45 0.09 5.28
CA ASP A 276 21.38 0.07 6.30
C ASP A 276 21.48 -1.14 7.27
N LYS A 277 22.53 -1.96 7.13
CA LYS A 277 22.86 -3.10 7.99
C LYS A 277 23.77 -2.72 9.19
N LEU A 278 24.23 -1.46 9.25
CA LEU A 278 24.93 -0.81 10.37
C LEU A 278 23.96 -0.02 11.26
#